data_AF-A0A1D7Y2T0-F1
#
_entry.id   AF-A0A1D7Y2T0-F1
#
_cell.length_a   1.000
_cell.length_b   1.000
_cell.length_c   1.000
_cell.angle_alpha   90.00
_cell.angle_beta   90.00
_cell.angle_gamma   90.00
#
_symmetry.space_group_name_H-M   'P 1'
#
loop_
_entity.id
_entity.type
_entity.pdbx_description
1 polymer ?
#
loop_
_entity_poly.entity_id
_entity_poly.type
_entity_poly.pdbx_seq_one_letter_code
_entity_poly.pdbx_strand_id
1 'polypeptide(L)' 'MIDRLVEAARCAPAALIARLVKSDDFREVRLGRAIQDLQIPSSNPGADEAGRVIDPVTHDPGW' A
#
# COMPACT_ATOMS: atom_id res chain seq x y z
N MET A 1 12.94 -6.07 17.55
CA MET A 1 13.64 -4.82 17.16
C MET A 1 12.89 -4.11 16.03
N ILE A 2 12.48 -4.84 14.99
CA ILE A 2 11.65 -4.34 13.88
C ILE A 2 10.32 -3.74 14.37
N ASP A 3 9.65 -4.35 15.34
CA ASP A 3 8.33 -3.87 15.81
C ASP A 3 8.38 -2.45 16.41
N ARG A 4 9.46 -2.12 17.11
CA ARG A 4 9.65 -0.78 17.68
C ARG A 4 9.85 0.28 16.60
N LEU A 5 10.48 -0.10 15.47
CA LEU A 5 10.67 0.78 14.33
C LEU A 5 9.34 1.04 13.61
N VAL A 6 8.55 -0.02 13.42
CA VAL A 6 7.21 0.07 12.82
C VAL A 6 6.29 0.96 13.66
N GLU A 7 6.32 0.79 14.99
CA GLU A 7 5.54 1.63 15.89
C GLU A 7 5.97 3.10 15.83
N ALA A 8 7.27 3.36 15.81
CA ALA A 8 7.80 4.72 15.64
C ALA A 8 7.39 5.36 14.29
N ALA A 9 7.37 4.57 13.21
CA ALA A 9 6.90 5.02 11.90
C ALA A 9 5.40 5.37 11.91
N ARG A 10 4.58 4.56 12.60
CA ARG A 10 3.14 4.83 12.74
C ARG A 10 2.85 6.11 13.53
N CYS A 11 3.67 6.41 14.52
CA CYS A 11 3.57 7.65 15.31
C CYS A 11 4.34 8.84 14.71
N ALA A 12 4.95 8.69 13.53
CA ALA A 12 5.73 9.75 12.93
C ALA A 12 4.85 10.99 12.61
N PRO A 13 5.29 12.22 12.95
CA PRO A 13 4.52 13.42 12.66
C PRO A 13 4.32 13.62 11.15
N ALA A 14 3.10 13.99 10.73
CA ALA A 14 2.79 14.27 9.33
C ALA A 14 3.73 15.33 8.70
N ALA A 15 4.17 16.31 9.50
CA ALA A 15 5.14 17.32 9.07
C ALA A 15 6.52 16.73 8.74
N LEU A 16 6.96 15.70 9.47
CA LEU A 16 8.22 14.99 9.19
C LEU A 16 8.10 14.25 7.85
N ILE A 17 7.00 13.53 7.65
CA ILE A 17 6.73 12.77 6.41
C ILE A 17 6.67 13.72 5.22
N ALA A 18 5.97 14.85 5.34
CA ALA A 18 5.89 15.85 4.29
C ALA A 18 7.26 16.46 3.93
N ARG A 19 8.17 16.60 4.90
CA ARG A 19 9.55 17.04 4.64
C ARG A 19 10.36 15.98 3.91
N LEU A 20 10.28 14.72 4.35
CA LEU A 20 10.96 13.60 3.70
C LEU A 20 10.55 13.45 2.24
N VAL A 21 9.25 13.55 1.95
CA VAL A 21 8.71 13.42 0.58
C VAL A 21 9.07 14.62 -0.31
N LYS A 22 9.40 15.77 0.27
CA LYS A 22 9.84 16.98 -0.47
C LYS A 22 11.36 17.13 -0.54
N SER A 23 12.12 16.18 0.00
CA SER A 23 13.57 16.21 -0.06
C SER A 23 14.07 15.99 -1.48
N ASP A 24 15.21 16.58 -1.81
CA ASP A 24 15.93 16.29 -3.07
C ASP A 24 16.70 14.96 -3.00
N ASP A 25 16.83 14.37 -1.80
CA ASP A 25 17.44 13.05 -1.61
C ASP A 25 16.42 11.92 -1.85
N PHE A 26 16.71 11.08 -2.84
CA PHE A 26 15.86 9.94 -3.21
C PHE A 26 15.60 8.96 -2.04
N ARG A 27 16.58 8.75 -1.16
CA ARG A 27 16.45 7.82 -0.02
C ARG A 27 15.49 8.40 1.01
N GLU A 28 15.55 9.70 1.24
CA GLU A 28 14.62 10.39 2.14
C GLU A 28 13.19 10.38 1.59
N VAL A 29 13.01 10.63 0.30
CA VAL A 29 11.69 10.54 -0.36
C VAL A 29 11.11 9.14 -0.24
N ARG A 30 11.92 8.11 -0.50
CA ARG A 30 11.49 6.70 -0.37
C ARG A 30 11.12 6.34 1.06
N LEU A 31 11.87 6.85 2.04
CA LEU A 31 11.57 6.65 3.46
C LEU A 31 10.25 7.32 3.85
N GLY A 32 10.05 8.57 3.43
CA GLY A 32 8.78 9.28 3.66
C GLY A 32 7.58 8.54 3.09
N ARG A 33 7.72 7.98 1.89
CA ARG A 33 6.67 7.16 1.26
C ARG A 33 6.39 5.87 2.04
N ALA A 34 7.43 5.15 2.44
CA ALA A 34 7.27 3.92 3.23
C ALA A 34 6.58 4.18 4.58
N ILE A 35 6.90 5.29 5.25
CA ILE A 35 6.23 5.68 6.49
C ILE A 35 4.76 6.05 6.23
N GLN A 36 4.48 6.75 5.14
CA GLN A 36 3.12 7.10 4.74
C GLN A 36 2.27 5.84 4.49
N ASP A 37 2.81 4.85 3.78
CA ASP A 37 2.14 3.58 3.51
C ASP A 37 1.85 2.78 4.79
N LEU A 38 2.69 2.90 5.83
CA LEU A 38 2.49 2.27 7.14
C LEU A 38 1.42 2.95 8.00
N GLN A 39 1.14 4.24 7.76
CA GLN A 39 0.14 5.02 8.50
C GLN A 39 -1.25 4.93 7.88
N ILE A 40 -1.34 4.73 6.56
CA ILE A 40 -2.61 4.43 5.92
C ILE A 40 -3.04 3.07 6.48
N PRO A 41 -4.17 2.97 7.19
CA PRO A 41 -4.72 1.65 7.49
C PRO A 41 -4.94 1.01 6.12
N SER A 42 -4.19 -0.06 5.83
CA SER A 42 -4.44 -0.87 4.65
C SER A 42 -5.87 -1.41 4.78
N SER A 43 -6.85 -0.67 4.29
CA SER A 43 -7.98 -1.26 3.62
C SER A 43 -7.36 -2.01 2.45
N ASN A 44 -6.96 -3.25 2.69
CA ASN A 44 -6.97 -4.24 1.64
C ASN A 44 -8.46 -4.41 1.28
N PRO A 45 -9.00 -3.94 0.14
CA PRO A 45 -9.82 -4.87 -0.59
C PRO A 45 -8.86 -6.00 -0.99
N GLY A 46 -9.17 -7.24 -0.66
CA GLY A 46 -8.35 -8.39 -1.03
C GLY A 46 -7.86 -8.27 -2.48
N ALA A 47 -6.68 -8.77 -2.86
CA ALA A 47 -6.28 -10.13 -2.58
C ALA A 47 -7.50 -11.09 -2.45
N ASP A 48 -8.58 -10.84 -3.18
CA ASP A 48 -9.60 -11.82 -3.51
C ASP A 48 -9.11 -12.51 -4.79
N GLU A 49 -7.94 -13.12 -4.65
CA GLU A 49 -7.42 -14.17 -5.52
C GLU A 49 -8.08 -15.50 -5.13
N ALA A 50 -9.40 -15.48 -4.90
CA ALA A 50 -10.19 -16.63 -4.47
C ALA A 50 -11.60 -16.55 -5.07
N GLY A 51 -11.73 -16.25 -6.37
CA GLY A 51 -13.06 -16.17 -6.96
C GLY A 51 -13.18 -15.99 -8.46
N ARG A 52 -12.09 -15.88 -9.23
CA ARG A 52 -12.19 -16.06 -10.69
C ARG A 52 -12.28 -17.54 -11.05
N VAL A 53 -13.34 -18.19 -10.58
CA VAL A 53 -13.99 -19.21 -11.40
C VAL A 53 -14.64 -18.41 -12.52
N ILE A 54 -13.90 -18.19 -13.59
CA ILE A 54 -14.49 -17.87 -14.88
C ILE A 54 -15.28 -19.13 -15.23
N ASP A 55 -16.58 -19.13 -14.95
CA ASP A 55 -17.48 -20.13 -15.50
C ASP A 55 -17.44 -19.97 -17.03
N PRO A 56 -16.93 -20.95 -17.80
CA PRO A 56 -16.85 -20.83 -19.24
C PRO A 56 -18.20 -21.23 -19.86
N VAL A 57 -19.27 -20.49 -19.55
CA VAL A 57 -20.54 -20.66 -20.26
C VAL A 57 -21.24 -19.32 -20.43
N THR A 58 -21.03 -18.69 -21.57
CA THR A 58 -22.10 -17.94 -22.23
C THR A 58 -21.95 -18.13 -23.74
N HIS A 59 -22.66 -19.18 -24.18
CA HIS A 59 -23.31 -19.39 -25.48
C HIS A 59 -22.82 -18.59 -26.69
N ASP A 60 -22.30 -19.35 -27.66
CA ASP A 60 -22.32 -19.03 -29.09
C ASP A 60 -23.79 -19.07 -29.58
N PRO A 61 -24.41 -17.97 -30.04
CA PRO A 61 -25.67 -18.02 -30.77
C PRO A 61 -25.34 -17.87 -32.27
N GLY A 62 -24.84 -18.95 -32.85
CA GLY A 62 -24.38 -19.00 -34.24
C GLY A 62 -24.90 -20.21 -35.01
N TRP A 63 -26.19 -20.56 -34.85
CA TRP A 63 -26.91 -21.38 -35.83
C TRP A 63 -28.33 -20.84 -36.04
#